data_AF-A0A6V7ID08-F1
#
_entry.id   AF-A0A6V7ID08-F1
#
_cell.length_a   1.000
_cell.length_b   1.000
_cell.length_c   1.000
_cell.angle_alpha   90.00
_cell.angle_beta   90.00
_cell.angle_gamma   90.00
#
_symmetry.space_group_name_H-M   'P 1'
#
loop_
_entity.id
_entity.type
_entity.pdbx_description
1 polymer ?
#
loop_
_entity_poly.entity_id
_entity_poly.type
_entity_poly.pdbx_seq_one_letter_code
_entity_poly.pdbx_strand_id
1 'polypeptide(L)'
;SLEDLVLPHHTKIRDNLREVLDIDLIKQQTEKGVLNFRNYSEYVLSIMSKVCAPVRDDKIRELSQCTDVVETFKGIMETIQLMRLDLANFTISMMRPNIVASSIEYEKAKFAEFLKVTTDGLQFTRLWLLKHLDEEKVKAAGSDPNGVKQVTHYLLAEAYLDLLNWDSRPEAE
;
A
#
# COMPACT_ATOMS: atom_id res chain seq x y z
N SER A 1 -4.58 14.73 -10.95
CA SER A 1 -5.39 15.12 -12.12
C SER A 1 -6.41 14.03 -12.40
N LEU A 2 -7.51 14.35 -13.10
CA LEU A 2 -8.44 13.33 -13.61
C LEU A 2 -7.74 12.32 -14.53
N GLU A 3 -6.68 12.75 -15.22
CA GLU A 3 -5.83 11.89 -16.04
C GLU A 3 -5.19 10.74 -15.23
N ASP A 4 -4.82 10.99 -13.98
CA ASP A 4 -4.16 9.99 -13.11
C ASP A 4 -5.11 8.86 -12.71
N LEU A 5 -6.42 9.07 -12.84
CA LEU A 5 -7.45 8.06 -12.55
C LEU A 5 -7.67 7.11 -13.73
N VAL A 6 -7.15 7.46 -14.92
CA VAL A 6 -7.29 6.65 -16.13
C VAL A 6 -6.11 5.66 -16.19
N LEU A 7 -6.42 4.36 -16.30
CA LEU A 7 -5.40 3.33 -16.41
C LEU A 7 -4.46 3.59 -17.59
N PRO A 8 -3.16 3.25 -17.48
CA PRO A 8 -2.15 3.55 -18.51
C PRO A 8 -2.50 3.01 -19.90
N HIS A 9 -3.26 1.92 -19.97
CA HIS A 9 -3.67 1.26 -21.21
C HIS A 9 -4.80 1.99 -21.95
N HIS A 10 -5.52 2.92 -21.30
CA HIS A 10 -6.63 3.66 -21.91
C HIS A 10 -6.13 4.97 -22.55
N THR A 11 -5.22 4.86 -23.51
CA THR A 11 -4.58 6.02 -24.18
C THR A 11 -5.60 6.95 -24.84
N LYS A 12 -6.59 6.42 -25.54
CA LYS A 12 -7.65 7.20 -26.19
C LYS A 12 -8.42 8.12 -25.22
N ILE A 13 -8.68 7.65 -24.00
CA ILE A 13 -9.40 8.45 -23.00
C ILE A 13 -8.50 9.59 -22.51
N ARG A 14 -7.20 9.33 -22.32
CA ARG A 14 -6.23 10.34 -21.92
C ARG A 14 -6.01 11.40 -23.00
N ASP A 15 -5.89 10.98 -24.25
CA ASP A 15 -5.71 11.88 -25.39
C ASP A 15 -6.94 12.80 -25.53
N ASN A 16 -8.14 12.23 -25.51
CA ASN A 16 -9.39 13.01 -25.52
C ASN A 16 -9.49 13.96 -24.33
N LEU A 17 -9.05 13.55 -23.13
CA LEU A 17 -9.04 14.42 -21.95
C LEU A 17 -8.12 15.63 -22.14
N ARG A 18 -6.94 15.43 -22.73
CA ARG A 18 -5.97 16.51 -23.01
C ARG A 18 -6.49 17.47 -24.06
N GLU A 19 -7.15 16.96 -25.09
CA GLU A 19 -7.76 17.79 -26.14
C GLU A 19 -8.92 18.62 -25.61
N VAL A 20 -9.81 18.02 -24.82
CA VAL A 20 -11.00 18.74 -24.31
C VAL A 20 -10.63 19.68 -23.17
N LEU A 21 -9.76 19.26 -22.24
CA LEU A 21 -9.35 20.08 -21.09
C LEU A 21 -8.04 20.84 -21.35
N ASP A 22 -7.92 21.45 -22.53
CA ASP A 22 -6.78 22.30 -22.88
C ASP A 22 -6.87 23.65 -22.14
N ILE A 23 -5.88 23.91 -21.28
CA ILE A 23 -5.83 25.11 -20.43
C ILE A 23 -5.71 26.39 -21.27
N ASP A 24 -4.96 26.37 -22.36
CA ASP A 24 -4.76 27.55 -23.20
C ASP A 24 -6.03 27.86 -23.99
N LEU A 25 -6.73 26.82 -24.48
CA LEU A 25 -8.03 26.98 -25.12
C LEU A 25 -9.08 27.51 -24.12
N ILE A 26 -9.13 26.96 -22.90
CA ILE A 26 -10.06 27.41 -21.84
C ILE A 26 -9.80 28.87 -21.48
N LYS A 27 -8.53 29.28 -21.32
CA LYS A 27 -8.18 30.69 -21.06
C LYS A 27 -8.68 31.60 -22.17
N GLN A 28 -8.41 31.26 -23.43
CA GLN A 28 -8.88 32.04 -24.58
C GLN A 28 -10.41 32.15 -24.65
N GLN A 29 -11.12 31.05 -24.37
CA GLN A 29 -12.59 31.04 -24.34
C GLN A 29 -13.14 31.88 -23.18
N THR A 30 -12.44 31.89 -22.04
CA THR A 30 -12.79 32.69 -20.86
C THR A 30 -12.61 34.18 -21.12
N GLU A 31 -11.46 34.59 -21.67
CA GLU A 31 -11.16 35.98 -22.03
C GLU A 31 -12.16 36.56 -23.05
N LYS A 32 -12.64 35.71 -23.97
CA LYS A 32 -13.65 36.07 -24.96
C LYS A 32 -15.09 35.94 -24.45
N GLY A 33 -15.30 35.46 -23.22
CA GLY A 33 -16.62 35.28 -22.61
C GLY A 33 -17.51 34.22 -23.28
N VAL A 34 -16.92 33.29 -24.04
CA VAL A 34 -17.64 32.23 -24.79
C VAL A 34 -17.57 30.86 -24.14
N LEU A 35 -16.92 30.75 -22.96
CA LEU A 35 -16.75 29.49 -22.26
C LEU A 35 -18.09 28.94 -21.75
N ASN A 36 -18.42 27.69 -22.11
CA ASN A 36 -19.61 27.01 -21.62
C ASN A 36 -19.24 26.01 -20.50
N PHE A 37 -19.31 26.48 -19.25
CA PHE A 37 -19.00 25.68 -18.05
C PHE A 37 -19.82 24.39 -17.94
N ARG A 38 -21.09 24.40 -18.37
CA ARG A 38 -21.98 23.23 -18.27
C ARG A 38 -21.44 22.08 -19.13
N ASN A 39 -21.08 22.36 -20.38
CA ASN A 39 -20.55 21.34 -21.28
C ASN A 39 -19.26 20.71 -20.72
N TYR A 40 -18.38 21.51 -20.11
CA TYR A 40 -17.17 21.00 -19.46
C TYR A 40 -17.50 20.12 -18.24
N SER A 41 -18.42 20.55 -17.39
CA SER A 41 -18.83 19.76 -16.22
C SER A 41 -19.47 18.43 -16.62
N GLU A 42 -20.35 18.42 -17.63
CA GLU A 42 -20.99 17.22 -18.16
C GLU A 42 -19.96 16.26 -18.77
N TYR A 43 -18.99 16.80 -19.53
CA TYR A 43 -17.90 15.99 -20.08
C TYR A 43 -17.07 15.34 -18.97
N VAL A 44 -16.63 16.11 -17.97
CA VAL A 44 -15.85 15.60 -16.85
C VAL A 44 -16.62 14.54 -16.07
N LEU A 45 -17.89 14.79 -15.75
CA LEU A 45 -18.76 13.82 -15.07
C LEU A 45 -18.97 12.55 -15.91
N SER A 46 -19.04 12.66 -17.24
CA SER A 46 -19.15 11.50 -18.13
C SER A 46 -17.89 10.63 -18.18
N ILE A 47 -16.72 11.22 -17.92
CA ILE A 47 -15.47 10.47 -17.80
C ILE A 47 -15.37 9.87 -16.40
N MET A 48 -15.68 10.65 -15.36
CA MET A 48 -15.72 10.17 -13.98
C MET A 48 -16.63 8.96 -13.83
N SER A 49 -17.83 8.97 -14.43
CA SER A 49 -18.78 7.85 -14.37
C SER A 49 -18.27 6.55 -15.01
N LYS A 50 -17.30 6.64 -15.93
CA LYS A 50 -16.70 5.47 -16.59
C LYS A 50 -15.53 4.87 -15.80
N VAL A 51 -14.92 5.65 -14.91
CA VAL A 51 -13.68 5.26 -14.20
C VAL A 51 -13.84 5.19 -12.69
N CYS A 52 -14.97 5.65 -12.14
CA CYS A 52 -15.23 5.60 -10.71
C CYS A 52 -15.57 4.18 -10.21
N ALA A 53 -15.44 4.00 -8.91
CA ALA A 53 -15.97 2.81 -8.24
C ALA A 53 -17.49 2.94 -8.04
N PRO A 54 -18.24 1.82 -7.96
CA PRO A 54 -19.71 1.84 -7.86
C PRO A 54 -20.26 2.68 -6.71
N VAL A 55 -19.52 2.79 -5.61
CA VAL A 55 -19.88 3.61 -4.43
C VAL A 55 -19.97 5.12 -4.74
N ARG A 56 -19.41 5.57 -5.88
CA ARG A 56 -19.40 6.98 -6.29
C ARG A 56 -20.48 7.34 -7.29
N ASP A 57 -21.22 6.37 -7.83
CA ASP A 57 -22.21 6.59 -8.89
C ASP A 57 -23.31 7.56 -8.46
N ASP A 58 -23.77 7.45 -7.21
CA ASP A 58 -24.79 8.35 -6.67
C ASP A 58 -24.28 9.79 -6.51
N LYS A 59 -23.02 9.97 -6.11
CA LYS A 59 -22.43 11.31 -6.02
C LYS A 59 -22.27 11.96 -7.39
N ILE A 60 -21.88 11.18 -8.41
CA ILE A 60 -21.77 11.67 -9.79
C ILE A 60 -23.15 12.09 -10.32
N ARG A 61 -24.20 11.32 -9.99
CA ARG A 61 -25.59 11.65 -10.35
C ARG A 61 -26.09 12.91 -9.67
N GLU A 62 -25.75 13.11 -8.40
CA GLU A 62 -26.07 14.34 -7.67
C GLU A 62 -25.42 15.56 -8.34
N LEU A 63 -24.14 15.45 -8.71
CA LEU A 63 -23.40 16.52 -9.37
C LEU A 63 -23.91 16.83 -10.77
N SER A 64 -24.41 15.85 -11.52
CA SER A 64 -24.97 16.09 -12.86
C SER A 64 -26.31 16.82 -12.84
N GLN A 65 -27.01 16.81 -11.70
CA GLN A 65 -28.28 17.52 -11.50
C GLN A 65 -28.08 18.91 -10.88
N CYS A 66 -26.86 19.23 -10.41
CA CYS A 66 -26.56 20.52 -9.81
C CYS A 66 -26.63 21.64 -10.87
N THR A 67 -27.33 22.73 -10.55
CA THR A 67 -27.45 23.89 -11.43
C THR A 67 -26.39 24.94 -11.18
N ASP A 68 -25.82 24.97 -9.96
CA ASP A 68 -24.79 25.94 -9.59
C ASP A 68 -23.42 25.50 -10.09
N VAL A 69 -22.78 26.35 -10.90
CA VAL A 69 -21.49 26.04 -11.53
C VAL A 69 -20.39 25.85 -10.48
N VAL A 70 -20.34 26.72 -9.46
CA VAL A 70 -19.26 26.70 -8.46
C VAL A 70 -19.35 25.44 -7.61
N GLU A 71 -20.54 25.11 -7.10
CA GLU A 71 -20.78 23.90 -6.33
C GLU A 71 -20.55 22.63 -7.17
N THR A 72 -20.90 22.65 -8.46
CA THR A 72 -20.63 21.52 -9.38
C THR A 72 -19.13 21.24 -9.49
N PHE A 73 -18.32 22.27 -9.80
CA PHE A 73 -16.88 22.09 -9.95
C PHE A 73 -16.18 21.78 -8.62
N LYS A 74 -16.63 22.37 -7.51
CA LYS A 74 -16.16 22.01 -6.18
C LYS A 74 -16.41 20.54 -5.87
N GLY A 75 -17.64 20.07 -6.07
CA GLY A 75 -18.00 18.68 -5.86
C GLY A 75 -17.28 17.71 -6.79
N ILE A 76 -17.01 18.10 -8.04
CA ILE A 76 -16.14 17.34 -8.97
C ILE A 76 -14.74 17.18 -8.38
N MET A 77 -14.11 18.27 -7.91
CA MET A 77 -12.75 18.24 -7.37
C MET A 77 -12.65 17.41 -6.08
N GLU A 78 -13.63 17.52 -5.19
CA GLU A 78 -13.73 16.70 -3.99
C GLU A 78 -13.91 15.22 -4.34
N THR A 79 -14.78 14.91 -5.30
CA THR A 79 -15.03 13.52 -5.73
C THR A 79 -13.81 12.91 -6.41
N ILE A 80 -13.08 13.67 -7.24
CA ILE A 80 -11.82 13.22 -7.85
C ILE A 80 -10.79 12.85 -6.77
N GLN A 81 -10.69 13.59 -5.67
CA GLN A 81 -9.78 13.25 -4.58
C GLN A 81 -10.16 11.92 -3.93
N LEU A 82 -11.45 11.69 -3.71
CA LEU A 82 -11.96 10.42 -3.18
C LEU A 82 -11.69 9.26 -4.14
N MET A 83 -11.90 9.46 -5.45
CA MET A 83 -11.60 8.46 -6.47
C MET A 83 -10.11 8.08 -6.50
N ARG A 84 -9.20 9.01 -6.16
CA ARG A 84 -7.76 8.68 -6.06
C ARG A 84 -7.47 7.74 -4.90
N LEU A 85 -8.15 7.91 -3.77
CA LEU A 85 -8.05 7.00 -2.63
C LEU A 85 -8.63 5.63 -2.99
N ASP A 86 -9.78 5.62 -3.68
CA ASP A 86 -10.40 4.38 -4.16
C ASP A 86 -9.43 3.60 -5.07
N LEU A 87 -8.77 4.28 -6.01
CA LEU A 87 -7.76 3.69 -6.89
C LEU A 87 -6.55 3.16 -6.11
N ALA A 88 -6.00 3.94 -5.16
CA ALA A 88 -4.87 3.51 -4.36
C ALA A 88 -5.20 2.25 -3.52
N ASN A 89 -6.37 2.23 -2.89
CA ASN A 89 -6.85 1.08 -2.11
C ASN A 89 -7.04 -0.15 -2.98
N PHE A 90 -7.59 0.02 -4.19
CA PHE A 90 -7.70 -1.05 -5.17
C PHE A 90 -6.33 -1.58 -5.59
N THR A 91 -5.38 -0.69 -5.93
CA THR A 91 -4.02 -1.07 -6.32
C THR A 91 -3.29 -1.83 -5.20
N ILE A 92 -3.37 -1.36 -3.96
CA ILE A 92 -2.80 -2.06 -2.80
C ILE A 92 -3.40 -3.45 -2.66
N SER A 93 -4.73 -3.56 -2.77
CA SER A 93 -5.44 -4.84 -2.65
C SER A 93 -5.06 -5.82 -3.75
N MET A 94 -4.88 -5.33 -4.98
CA MET A 94 -4.42 -6.11 -6.13
C MET A 94 -2.97 -6.56 -6.00
N MET A 95 -2.09 -5.73 -5.45
CA MET A 95 -0.66 -6.05 -5.30
C MET A 95 -0.37 -6.92 -4.08
N ARG A 96 -1.19 -6.85 -3.03
CA ARG A 96 -1.00 -7.56 -1.76
C ARG A 96 -0.65 -9.05 -1.93
N PRO A 97 -1.34 -9.86 -2.76
CA PRO A 97 -1.00 -11.27 -2.91
C PRO A 97 0.43 -11.49 -3.43
N ASN A 98 0.87 -10.67 -4.39
CA ASN A 98 2.23 -10.75 -4.94
C ASN A 98 3.28 -10.34 -3.90
N ILE A 99 3.01 -9.29 -3.12
CA ILE A 99 3.90 -8.85 -2.04
C ILE A 99 4.04 -9.95 -0.98
N VAL A 100 2.92 -10.55 -0.56
CA VAL A 100 2.94 -11.64 0.43
C VAL A 100 3.69 -12.86 -0.12
N ALA A 101 3.50 -13.22 -1.39
CA ALA A 101 4.18 -14.35 -2.01
C ALA A 101 5.70 -14.21 -2.05
N SER A 102 6.24 -12.98 -2.12
CA SER A 102 7.68 -12.71 -2.14
C SER A 102 8.22 -12.14 -0.82
N SER A 103 7.37 -12.06 0.23
CA SER A 103 7.72 -11.43 1.50
C SER A 103 8.84 -12.15 2.23
N ILE A 104 8.81 -13.49 2.23
CA ILE A 104 9.78 -14.33 2.94
C ILE A 104 11.19 -14.16 2.36
N GLU A 105 11.33 -14.23 1.04
CA GLU A 105 12.62 -14.04 0.36
C GLU A 105 13.17 -12.64 0.59
N TYR A 106 12.30 -11.62 0.50
CA TYR A 106 12.66 -10.23 0.73
C TYR A 106 13.15 -9.99 2.17
N GLU A 107 12.41 -10.48 3.17
CA GLU A 107 12.76 -10.34 4.58
C GLU A 107 14.09 -11.02 4.90
N LYS A 108 14.31 -12.24 4.39
CA LYS A 108 15.59 -12.95 4.56
C LYS A 108 16.76 -12.17 3.95
N ALA A 109 16.59 -11.64 2.74
CA ALA A 109 17.62 -10.86 2.07
C ALA A 109 17.93 -9.57 2.85
N LYS A 110 16.90 -8.85 3.30
CA LYS A 110 17.07 -7.63 4.10
C LYS A 110 17.67 -7.88 5.47
N PHE A 111 17.30 -8.97 6.12
CA PHE A 111 17.91 -9.39 7.38
C PHE A 111 19.40 -9.68 7.19
N ALA A 112 19.76 -10.39 6.12
CA ALA A 112 21.17 -10.65 5.80
C ALA A 112 21.96 -9.38 5.49
N GLU A 113 21.36 -8.38 4.83
CA GLU A 113 21.97 -7.06 4.65
C GLU A 113 22.18 -6.33 6.00
N PHE A 114 21.17 -6.37 6.87
CA PHE A 114 21.23 -5.74 8.19
C PHE A 114 22.36 -6.30 9.06
N LEU A 115 22.56 -7.62 9.02
CA LEU A 115 23.65 -8.29 9.75
C LEU A 115 25.05 -7.91 9.25
N LYS A 116 25.21 -7.47 8.00
CA LYS A 116 26.51 -7.04 7.46
C LYS A 116 26.93 -5.66 7.96
N VAL A 117 25.95 -4.79 8.21
CA VAL A 117 26.19 -3.39 8.60
C VAL A 117 26.24 -3.24 10.11
N THR A 118 25.49 -4.05 10.84
CA THR A 118 25.34 -3.90 12.29
C THR A 118 26.40 -4.70 13.04
N THR A 119 27.28 -4.00 13.76
CA THR A 119 28.24 -4.61 14.69
C THR A 119 27.47 -5.25 15.85
N ASP A 120 27.48 -6.58 15.93
CA ASP A 120 26.74 -7.41 16.91
C ASP A 120 25.20 -7.24 16.95
N GLY A 121 24.56 -7.12 15.79
CA GLY A 121 23.10 -6.98 15.67
C GLY A 121 22.23 -8.14 16.20
N LEU A 122 22.84 -9.19 16.76
CA LEU A 122 22.18 -10.40 17.28
C LEU A 122 22.40 -10.59 18.80
N GLN A 123 22.93 -9.60 19.51
CA GLN A 123 23.28 -9.74 20.93
C GLN A 123 22.12 -10.25 21.79
N PHE A 124 20.94 -9.62 21.70
CA PHE A 124 19.77 -10.03 22.48
C PHE A 124 19.23 -11.40 22.07
N THR A 125 19.18 -11.69 20.77
CA THR A 125 18.79 -13.02 20.27
C THR A 125 19.74 -14.10 20.76
N ARG A 126 21.05 -13.81 20.82
CA ARG A 126 22.07 -14.73 21.34
C ARG A 126 21.88 -14.97 22.83
N LEU A 127 21.71 -13.91 23.63
CA LEU A 127 21.47 -14.04 25.08
C LEU A 127 20.18 -14.82 25.37
N TRP A 128 19.12 -14.56 24.62
CA TRP A 128 17.85 -15.27 24.73
C TRP A 128 18.00 -16.76 24.40
N LEU A 129 18.71 -17.12 23.32
CA LEU A 129 18.97 -18.52 23.00
C LEU A 129 19.86 -19.20 24.05
N LEU A 130 20.86 -18.49 24.58
CA LEU A 130 21.75 -19.03 25.62
C LEU A 130 21.02 -19.35 26.92
N LYS A 131 19.96 -18.61 27.27
CA LYS A 131 19.12 -18.88 28.46
C LYS A 131 18.50 -20.28 28.46
N HIS A 132 18.18 -20.80 27.27
CA HIS A 132 17.52 -22.10 27.07
C HIS A 132 18.49 -23.20 26.65
N LEU A 133 19.79 -22.90 26.59
CA LEU A 133 20.81 -23.87 26.21
C LEU A 133 21.13 -24.81 27.37
N ASP A 134 20.70 -26.06 27.24
CA ASP A 134 21.07 -27.13 28.17
C ASP A 134 22.44 -27.73 27.78
N GLU A 135 23.49 -27.32 28.49
CA GLU A 135 24.87 -27.76 28.24
C GLU A 135 25.05 -29.29 28.34
N GLU A 136 24.26 -29.98 29.16
CA GLU A 136 24.34 -31.43 29.34
C GLU A 136 23.86 -32.18 28.08
N LYS A 137 22.78 -31.68 27.46
CA LYS A 137 22.25 -32.23 26.20
C LYS A 137 23.18 -31.94 25.01
N VAL A 138 23.85 -30.79 25.01
CA VAL A 138 24.87 -30.44 24.00
C VAL A 138 26.08 -31.37 24.11
N LYS A 139 26.57 -31.65 25.32
CA LYS A 139 27.67 -32.60 25.56
C LYS A 139 27.29 -34.03 25.18
N ALA A 140 26.05 -34.45 25.45
CA ALA A 140 25.54 -35.77 25.09
C ALA A 140 25.37 -35.97 23.56
N ALA A 141 25.06 -34.90 22.82
CA ALA A 141 24.96 -34.95 21.36
C ALA A 141 26.33 -35.07 20.66
N GLY A 142 27.42 -34.63 21.31
CA GLY A 142 28.77 -34.71 20.76
C GLY A 142 28.88 -34.05 19.37
N SER A 143 29.63 -34.67 18.46
CA SER A 143 29.76 -34.22 17.06
C SER A 143 28.80 -34.94 16.10
N ASP A 144 27.81 -35.69 16.61
CA ASP A 144 26.87 -36.43 15.77
C ASP A 144 25.88 -35.46 15.09
N PRO A 145 25.77 -35.46 13.74
CA PRO A 145 24.89 -34.55 13.02
C PRO A 145 23.41 -34.70 13.38
N ASN A 146 22.98 -35.89 13.82
CA ASN A 146 21.59 -36.15 14.17
C ASN A 146 21.29 -35.69 15.62
N GLY A 147 22.21 -35.93 16.55
CA GLY A 147 22.16 -35.40 17.91
C GLY A 147 22.10 -33.86 17.94
N VAL A 148 22.95 -33.19 17.17
CA VAL A 148 22.98 -31.71 17.10
C VAL A 148 21.66 -31.14 16.57
N LYS A 149 21.05 -31.78 15.55
CA LYS A 149 19.74 -31.37 15.03
C LYS A 149 18.64 -31.49 16.08
N GLN A 150 18.65 -32.58 16.85
CA GLN A 150 17.63 -32.84 17.86
C GLN A 150 17.73 -31.86 19.03
N VAL A 151 18.96 -31.56 19.49
CA VAL A 151 19.20 -30.53 20.52
C VAL A 151 18.80 -29.15 20.02
N THR A 152 19.13 -28.80 18.78
CA THR A 152 18.75 -27.50 18.19
C THR A 152 17.23 -27.36 18.08
N HIS A 153 16.52 -28.42 17.68
CA HIS A 153 15.06 -28.40 17.62
C HIS A 153 14.43 -28.24 19.01
N TYR A 154 14.96 -28.93 20.02
CA TYR A 154 14.49 -28.80 21.41
C TYR A 154 14.73 -27.39 21.95
N LEU A 155 15.94 -26.86 21.77
CA LEU A 155 16.31 -25.50 22.15
C LEU A 155 15.37 -24.47 21.53
N LEU A 156 15.12 -24.57 20.22
CA LEU A 156 14.22 -23.67 19.52
C LEU A 156 12.79 -23.79 20.07
N ALA A 157 12.30 -25.02 20.32
CA ALA A 157 10.96 -25.22 20.86
C ALA A 157 10.80 -24.59 22.25
N GLU A 158 11.75 -24.78 23.16
CA GLU A 158 11.72 -24.13 24.49
C GLU A 158 11.81 -22.60 24.39
N ALA A 159 12.71 -22.09 23.55
CA ALA A 159 12.83 -20.66 23.32
C ALA A 159 11.52 -20.07 22.78
N TYR A 160 10.89 -20.69 21.78
CA TYR A 160 9.59 -20.24 21.26
C TYR A 160 8.47 -20.30 22.31
N LEU A 161 8.49 -21.29 23.22
CA LEU A 161 7.54 -21.37 24.33
C LEU A 161 7.74 -20.22 25.34
N ASP A 162 8.99 -19.82 25.61
CA ASP A 162 9.30 -18.62 26.43
C ASP A 162 8.76 -17.34 25.77
N LEU A 163 8.84 -17.25 24.43
CA LEU A 163 8.30 -16.12 23.67
C LEU A 163 6.76 -16.05 23.76
N LEU A 164 6.07 -17.18 23.89
CA LEU A 164 4.61 -17.22 24.07
C LEU A 164 4.17 -16.75 25.46
N ASN A 165 5.03 -16.93 26.47
CA ASN A 165 4.83 -16.42 27.82
C ASN A 165 5.44 -15.04 28.02
N TRP A 166 5.84 -14.36 26.94
CA TRP A 166 6.44 -13.05 27.00
C TRP A 166 5.45 -12.05 27.59
N ASP A 167 5.72 -11.59 28.81
CA ASP A 167 4.91 -10.56 29.44
C ASP A 167 5.16 -9.24 28.69
N SER A 168 4.12 -8.71 28.05
CA SER A 168 4.20 -7.50 27.22
C SER A 168 4.26 -6.20 28.04
N ARG A 169 4.41 -6.32 29.36
CA ARG A 169 4.58 -5.19 30.26
C ARG A 169 6.06 -4.79 30.26
N PRO A 170 6.38 -3.53 29.95
CA PRO A 170 7.72 -3.01 30.15
C PRO A 170 7.89 -2.78 31.66
N GLU A 171 8.24 -3.81 32.41
CA GLU A 171 8.78 -3.62 33.75
C GLU A 171 10.25 -3.18 33.60
N ALA A 172 10.41 -1.86 33.68
CA ALA A 172 11.53 -1.08 34.20
C ALA A 172 12.96 -1.67 34.17
N GLU A 173 13.85 -0.84 33.58
CA GLU A 173 15.33 -0.83 33.61
C GLU A 173 16.09 -1.57 32.51
#